data_AF-A0A377YPJ3-F1
#
_entry.id   AF-A0A377YPJ3-F1
#
_cell.length_a   1.000
_cell.length_b   1.000
_cell.length_c   1.000
_cell.angle_alpha   90.00
_cell.angle_beta   90.00
_cell.angle_gamma   90.00
#
_symmetry.space_group_name_H-M   'P 1'
#
loop_
_entity.id
_entity.type
_entity.pdbx_description
1 polymer ?
#
loop_
_entity_poly.entity_id
_entity_poly.type
_entity_poly.pdbx_seq_one_letter_code
_entity_poly.pdbx_strand_id
1 'polypeptide(L)'
;MTYNPPHEYGSGWQDQVRYLDKDIQNQNAKLKAAQASLNAMNESLSRDKAALPGAMESRKQKEKKAKDAENKLNEEKKKPRKGAKDYGHDYHPAPKTEDIKGLGDLKKGTPKTPMQGGGGRRKRWIGDKGRKIYEWDSQHGELEGYRASDGEHLGAFDPKTGKQIKGPDPKGRNIKKYL
;
A
#
# COMPACT_ATOMS: atom_id res chain seq x y z
N MET A 1 21.41 64.87 -76.71
CA MET A 1 20.52 64.89 -75.53
C MET A 1 20.87 63.70 -74.66
N THR A 2 21.79 63.83 -73.70
CA THR A 2 21.71 64.52 -72.39
C THR A 2 21.00 63.69 -71.33
N TYR A 3 21.76 62.98 -70.50
CA TYR A 3 21.61 63.11 -69.05
C TYR A 3 22.91 62.65 -68.38
N ASN A 4 23.80 63.59 -68.13
CA ASN A 4 24.91 63.40 -67.19
C ASN A 4 24.38 63.91 -65.84
N PRO A 5 24.12 63.03 -64.84
CA PRO A 5 23.53 63.48 -63.60
C PRO A 5 24.49 64.44 -62.89
N PRO A 6 24.00 65.56 -62.34
CA PRO A 6 24.85 66.58 -61.74
C PRO A 6 25.60 66.01 -60.53
N HIS A 7 26.93 66.06 -60.61
CA HIS A 7 27.85 65.81 -59.51
C HIS A 7 27.74 66.95 -58.50
N GLU A 8 26.71 66.94 -57.65
CA GLU A 8 26.59 67.93 -56.58
C GLU A 8 25.69 67.49 -55.40
N TYR A 9 25.77 66.22 -54.97
CA TYR A 9 25.37 65.84 -53.60
C TYR A 9 26.35 64.79 -53.08
N GLY A 10 27.13 65.18 -52.06
CA GLY A 10 28.19 64.36 -51.47
C GLY A 10 27.69 63.08 -50.80
N SER A 11 28.63 62.22 -50.46
CA SER A 11 28.50 60.93 -49.76
C SER A 11 27.42 60.79 -48.68
N GLY A 12 27.01 61.89 -48.04
CA GLY A 12 26.00 61.91 -46.97
C GLY A 12 24.58 61.44 -47.36
N TRP A 13 24.11 61.64 -48.60
CA TRP A 13 22.77 61.18 -49.02
C TRP A 13 22.67 59.65 -49.10
N GLN A 14 23.71 58.99 -49.61
CA GLN A 14 23.75 57.53 -49.69
C GLN A 14 23.84 56.90 -48.30
N ASP A 15 24.58 57.52 -47.38
CA ASP A 15 24.67 57.08 -45.98
C ASP A 15 23.34 57.29 -45.23
N GLN A 16 22.62 58.38 -45.50
CA GLN A 16 21.29 58.64 -44.94
C GLN A 16 20.26 57.58 -45.42
N VAL A 17 20.29 57.22 -46.70
CA VAL A 17 19.43 56.14 -47.24
C VAL A 17 19.76 54.79 -46.61
N ARG A 18 21.05 54.44 -46.44
CA ARG A 18 21.45 53.19 -45.75
C ARG A 18 21.03 53.18 -44.28
N TYR A 19 21.10 54.32 -43.59
CA TYR A 19 20.68 54.43 -42.19
C TYR A 19 19.16 54.21 -42.05
N LEU A 20 18.37 54.82 -42.93
CA LEU A 20 16.91 54.64 -42.96
C LEU A 20 16.52 53.20 -43.28
N ASP A 21 17.18 52.55 -44.25
CA ASP A 21 16.93 51.14 -44.57
C ASP A 21 17.26 50.24 -43.38
N LYS A 22 18.39 50.47 -42.70
CA LYS A 22 18.78 49.73 -41.49
C LYS A 22 17.78 49.91 -40.34
N ASP A 23 17.24 51.11 -40.16
CA ASP A 23 16.20 51.35 -39.15
C ASP A 23 14.90 50.63 -39.52
N ILE A 24 14.47 50.67 -40.79
CA ILE A 24 13.31 49.92 -41.28
C ILE A 24 13.48 48.42 -41.04
N GLN A 25 14.65 47.84 -41.36
CA GLN A 25 14.93 46.43 -41.09
C GLN A 25 14.88 46.10 -39.60
N ASN A 26 15.40 46.99 -38.75
CA ASN A 26 15.35 46.83 -37.29
C ASN A 26 13.90 46.89 -36.76
N GLN A 27 13.09 47.85 -37.24
CA GLN A 27 11.68 47.94 -36.87
C GLN A 27 10.90 46.71 -37.34
N ASN A 28 11.13 46.23 -38.56
CA ASN A 28 10.51 45.00 -39.08
C ASN A 28 10.91 43.76 -38.25
N ALA A 29 12.17 43.67 -37.84
CA ALA A 29 12.63 42.58 -36.96
C ALA A 29 11.93 42.64 -35.59
N LYS A 30 11.80 43.83 -35.00
CA LYS A 30 11.05 44.02 -33.73
C LYS A 30 9.58 43.65 -33.88
N LEU A 31 8.92 44.07 -34.96
CA LEU A 31 7.53 43.72 -35.25
C LEU A 31 7.35 42.20 -35.41
N LYS A 32 8.26 41.54 -36.12
CA LYS A 32 8.25 40.07 -36.28
C LYS A 32 8.42 39.35 -34.94
N ALA A 33 9.33 39.84 -34.08
CA ALA A 33 9.51 39.28 -32.74
C ALA A 33 8.26 39.48 -31.88
N ALA A 34 7.66 40.67 -31.89
CA ALA A 34 6.42 40.96 -31.17
C ALA A 34 5.26 40.07 -31.64
N GLN A 35 5.13 39.85 -32.95
CA GLN A 35 4.12 38.95 -33.51
C GLN A 35 4.34 37.49 -33.08
N ALA A 36 5.59 37.01 -33.05
CA ALA A 36 5.92 35.67 -32.58
C ALA A 36 5.56 35.50 -31.09
N SER A 37 5.87 36.50 -30.26
CA SER A 37 5.46 36.51 -28.84
C SER A 37 3.95 36.51 -28.67
N LEU A 38 3.22 37.30 -29.47
CA LEU A 38 1.75 37.34 -29.44
C LEU A 38 1.15 35.97 -29.79
N ASN A 39 1.68 35.31 -30.83
CA ASN A 39 1.23 33.98 -31.22
C ASN A 39 1.49 32.95 -30.12
N ALA A 40 2.67 32.96 -29.51
CA ALA A 40 2.99 32.05 -28.41
C ALA A 40 2.08 32.25 -27.18
N MET A 41 1.73 33.50 -26.84
CA MET A 41 0.78 33.80 -25.77
C MET A 41 -0.64 33.33 -26.10
N ASN A 42 -1.07 33.45 -27.36
CA ASN A 42 -2.37 32.94 -27.80
C ASN A 42 -2.43 31.40 -27.73
N GLU A 43 -1.34 30.72 -28.08
CA GLU A 43 -1.23 29.27 -27.96
C GLU A 43 -1.24 28.80 -26.49
N SER A 44 -0.55 29.49 -25.58
CA SER A 44 -0.63 29.17 -24.14
C SER A 44 -2.04 29.40 -23.61
N LEU A 45 -2.67 30.53 -23.95
CA LEU A 45 -4.04 30.83 -23.53
C LEU A 45 -5.04 29.78 -24.03
N SER A 46 -4.88 29.33 -25.27
CA SER A 46 -5.71 28.26 -25.86
C SER A 46 -5.56 26.94 -25.09
N ARG A 47 -4.32 26.55 -24.78
CA ARG A 47 -4.02 25.33 -23.99
C ARG A 47 -4.61 25.41 -22.58
N ASP A 48 -4.45 26.53 -21.89
CA ASP A 48 -4.98 26.72 -20.53
C ASP A 48 -6.51 26.69 -20.53
N LYS A 49 -7.14 27.33 -21.52
CA LYS A 49 -8.59 27.30 -21.70
C LYS A 49 -9.11 25.89 -21.97
N ALA A 50 -8.38 25.08 -22.74
CA ALA A 50 -8.70 23.69 -23.00
C ALA A 50 -8.52 22.78 -21.77
N ALA A 51 -7.54 23.08 -20.90
CA ALA A 51 -7.27 22.30 -19.68
C ALA A 51 -8.23 22.62 -18.52
N LEU A 52 -8.74 23.85 -18.45
CA LEU A 52 -9.64 24.33 -17.40
C LEU A 52 -10.88 23.44 -17.14
N PRO A 53 -11.67 23.00 -18.13
CA PRO A 53 -12.84 22.14 -17.89
C PRO A 53 -12.44 20.81 -17.25
N GLY A 54 -11.33 20.20 -17.66
CA GLY A 54 -10.82 18.96 -17.07
C GLY A 54 -10.41 19.13 -15.61
N ALA A 55 -9.77 20.28 -15.28
CA ALA A 55 -9.43 20.63 -13.91
C ALA A 55 -10.67 20.86 -13.03
N MET A 56 -11.69 21.56 -13.57
CA MET A 56 -12.95 21.79 -12.86
C MET A 56 -13.71 20.49 -12.60
N GLU A 57 -13.80 19.58 -13.57
CA GLU A 57 -14.46 18.29 -13.40
C GLU A 57 -13.71 17.42 -12.39
N SER A 58 -12.38 17.40 -12.45
CA SER A 58 -11.53 16.71 -11.47
C SER A 58 -11.75 17.23 -10.05
N ARG A 59 -11.90 18.55 -9.89
CA ARG A 59 -12.21 19.18 -8.59
C ARG A 59 -13.58 18.75 -8.09
N LYS A 60 -14.62 18.80 -8.92
CA LYS A 60 -15.97 18.35 -8.57
C LYS A 60 -16.01 16.89 -8.13
N GLN A 61 -15.28 16.02 -8.82
CA GLN A 61 -15.14 14.61 -8.44
C GLN A 61 -14.42 14.43 -7.10
N LYS A 62 -13.35 15.20 -6.83
CA LYS A 62 -12.66 15.18 -5.54
C LYS A 62 -13.56 15.66 -4.39
N GLU A 63 -14.31 16.74 -4.61
CA GLU A 63 -15.27 17.25 -3.61
C GLU A 63 -16.37 16.24 -3.30
N LYS A 64 -16.89 15.54 -4.32
CA LYS A 64 -17.84 14.45 -4.12
C LYS A 64 -17.22 13.30 -3.32
N LYS A 65 -16.02 12.84 -3.71
CA LYS A 65 -15.30 11.77 -2.98
C LYS A 65 -15.03 12.14 -1.53
N ALA A 66 -14.69 13.40 -1.25
CA ALA A 66 -14.48 13.87 0.12
C ALA A 66 -15.77 13.77 0.96
N LYS A 67 -16.90 14.22 0.40
CA LYS A 67 -18.22 14.10 1.07
C LYS A 67 -18.63 12.64 1.28
N ASP A 68 -18.44 11.79 0.28
CA ASP A 68 -18.76 10.36 0.37
C ASP A 68 -17.88 9.67 1.44
N ALA A 69 -16.59 10.00 1.51
CA ALA A 69 -15.68 9.49 2.53
C ALA A 69 -16.05 9.97 3.94
N GLU A 70 -16.44 11.24 4.08
CA GLU A 70 -16.89 11.80 5.36
C GLU A 70 -18.20 11.16 5.83
N ASN A 71 -19.16 10.96 4.93
CA ASN A 71 -20.40 10.26 5.23
C ASN A 71 -20.12 8.83 5.69
N LYS A 72 -19.28 8.09 4.96
CA LYS A 72 -18.89 6.72 5.32
C LYS A 72 -18.18 6.67 6.68
N LEU A 73 -17.29 7.62 6.95
CA LEU A 73 -16.61 7.73 8.24
C LEU A 73 -17.61 7.96 9.38
N ASN A 74 -18.60 8.83 9.16
CA ASN A 74 -19.63 9.13 10.16
C ASN A 74 -20.55 7.92 10.40
N GLU A 75 -20.89 7.16 9.35
CA GLU A 75 -21.62 5.89 9.49
C GLU A 75 -20.82 4.84 10.29
N GLU A 76 -19.53 4.65 9.98
CA GLU A 76 -18.67 3.72 10.71
C GLU A 76 -18.44 4.14 12.16
N LYS A 77 -18.33 5.46 12.43
CA LYS A 77 -18.22 5.99 13.80
C LYS A 77 -19.49 5.77 14.63
N LYS A 78 -20.68 5.84 14.01
CA LYS A 78 -21.97 5.60 14.69
C LYS A 78 -22.20 4.13 15.02
N LYS A 79 -21.56 3.20 14.31
CA LYS A 79 -21.67 1.77 14.61
C LYS A 79 -21.03 1.47 15.98
N PRO A 80 -21.67 0.66 16.84
CA PRO A 80 -21.08 0.28 18.11
C PRO A 80 -19.79 -0.51 17.86
N ARG A 81 -18.66 0.06 18.29
CA ARG A 81 -17.37 -0.63 18.26
C ARG A 81 -17.28 -1.51 19.51
N LYS A 82 -16.97 -2.79 19.32
CA LYS A 82 -16.49 -3.61 20.43
C LYS A 82 -15.16 -2.97 20.84
N GLY A 83 -15.09 -2.44 22.07
CA GLY A 83 -13.85 -1.92 22.63
C GLY A 83 -12.77 -3.00 22.67
N ALA A 84 -11.58 -2.66 23.16
CA ALA A 84 -10.65 -3.70 23.57
C ALA A 84 -11.38 -4.60 24.57
N LYS A 85 -11.74 -5.81 24.15
CA LYS A 85 -12.29 -6.81 25.08
C LYS A 85 -11.24 -7.00 26.15
N ASP A 86 -11.67 -7.06 27.41
CA ASP A 86 -10.78 -7.40 28.50
C ASP A 86 -10.07 -8.73 28.16
N TYR A 87 -8.81 -8.83 28.56
CA TYR A 87 -7.83 -9.75 28.01
C TYR A 87 -8.13 -11.19 28.46
N GLY A 88 -9.06 -11.89 27.80
CA GLY A 88 -9.32 -13.30 28.13
C GLY A 88 -10.64 -13.96 27.76
N HIS A 89 -11.44 -13.45 26.81
CA HIS A 89 -12.82 -13.96 26.63
C HIS A 89 -13.11 -14.73 25.35
N ASP A 90 -12.24 -14.67 24.34
CA ASP A 90 -12.46 -15.42 23.09
C ASP A 90 -11.61 -16.71 23.02
N TYR A 91 -10.59 -16.83 23.86
CA TYR A 91 -9.63 -17.93 23.80
C TYR A 91 -9.16 -18.36 25.19
N HIS A 92 -8.92 -19.66 25.33
CA HIS A 92 -8.31 -20.23 26.52
C HIS A 92 -6.80 -19.89 26.59
N PRO A 93 -6.31 -19.35 27.72
CA PRO A 93 -4.90 -19.07 27.89
C PRO A 93 -4.12 -20.38 27.90
N ALA A 94 -3.01 -20.41 27.17
CA ALA A 94 -2.19 -21.61 27.12
C ALA A 94 -1.53 -21.91 28.47
N PRO A 95 -1.51 -23.18 28.90
CA PRO A 95 -0.90 -23.57 30.17
C PRO A 95 0.59 -23.27 30.20
N LYS A 96 1.15 -23.07 31.40
CA LYS A 96 2.60 -23.07 31.57
C LYS A 96 3.10 -24.50 31.38
N THR A 97 4.36 -24.63 30.96
CA THR A 97 4.93 -25.97 30.66
C THR A 97 4.97 -26.86 31.90
N GLU A 98 5.23 -26.28 33.06
CA GLU A 98 5.24 -26.95 34.36
C GLU A 98 3.85 -27.43 34.83
N ASP A 99 2.79 -26.78 34.34
CA ASP A 99 1.40 -27.13 34.69
C ASP A 99 0.86 -28.28 33.85
N ILE A 100 1.55 -28.66 32.77
CA ILE A 100 1.13 -29.77 31.91
C ILE A 100 1.57 -31.09 32.56
N LYS A 101 0.60 -31.92 32.94
CA LYS A 101 0.85 -33.18 33.65
C LYS A 101 0.36 -34.39 32.83
N GLY A 102 0.84 -35.57 33.20
CA GLY A 102 0.38 -36.85 32.63
C GLY A 102 0.87 -37.17 31.21
N LEU A 103 1.72 -36.32 30.61
CA LEU A 103 2.32 -36.53 29.28
C LEU A 103 3.85 -36.77 29.31
N GLY A 104 4.40 -37.05 30.51
CA GLY A 104 5.84 -37.19 30.74
C GLY A 104 6.58 -35.84 30.68
N ASP A 105 7.88 -35.90 30.46
CA ASP A 105 8.72 -34.70 30.35
C ASP A 105 8.47 -33.96 29.04
N LEU A 106 7.98 -32.72 29.15
CA LEU A 106 7.73 -31.84 28.02
C LEU A 106 8.75 -30.71 27.93
N LYS A 107 9.31 -30.51 26.74
CA LYS A 107 10.18 -29.37 26.43
C LYS A 107 9.46 -28.42 25.49
N LYS A 108 9.63 -27.11 25.68
CA LYS A 108 9.10 -26.11 24.73
C LYS A 108 9.75 -26.33 23.36
N GLY A 109 8.92 -26.41 22.31
CA GLY A 109 9.35 -26.49 20.92
C GLY A 109 9.11 -25.18 20.18
N THR A 110 9.78 -24.99 19.05
CA THR A 110 9.59 -23.82 18.20
C THR A 110 8.17 -23.81 17.59
N PRO A 111 7.38 -22.74 17.77
CA PRO A 111 6.07 -22.60 17.13
C PRO A 111 6.18 -22.54 15.60
N LYS A 112 5.52 -23.48 14.90
CA LYS A 112 5.52 -23.52 13.42
C LYS A 112 4.12 -23.44 12.81
N THR A 113 3.12 -24.06 13.45
CA THR A 113 1.74 -24.07 12.93
C THR A 113 1.06 -22.70 13.11
N PRO A 114 0.50 -22.10 12.06
CA PRO A 114 -0.23 -20.82 12.16
C PRO A 114 -1.55 -20.97 12.93
N MET A 115 -1.94 -19.91 13.65
CA MET A 115 -3.21 -19.87 14.38
C MET A 115 -4.35 -19.41 13.45
N GLN A 116 -5.51 -20.04 13.53
CA GLN A 116 -6.65 -19.69 12.69
C GLN A 116 -7.27 -18.36 13.14
N GLY A 117 -7.38 -17.40 12.22
CA GLY A 117 -8.01 -16.09 12.49
C GLY A 117 -7.10 -15.07 13.19
N GLY A 118 -5.79 -15.33 13.30
CA GLY A 118 -4.83 -14.40 13.89
C GLY A 118 -3.43 -14.50 13.26
N GLY A 119 -2.54 -13.57 13.63
CA GLY A 119 -1.15 -13.51 13.11
C GLY A 119 -0.13 -14.38 13.87
N GLY A 120 -0.55 -15.11 14.89
CA GLY A 120 0.33 -15.90 15.76
C GLY A 120 0.54 -17.35 15.28
N ARG A 121 1.40 -18.07 15.99
CA ARG A 121 1.61 -19.52 15.83
C ARG A 121 1.23 -20.25 17.11
N ARG A 122 0.79 -21.50 16.96
CA ARG A 122 0.40 -22.35 18.09
C ARG A 122 1.60 -22.65 18.99
N LYS A 123 1.41 -22.54 20.30
CA LYS A 123 2.44 -22.95 21.26
C LYS A 123 2.67 -24.44 21.11
N ARG A 124 3.95 -24.84 21.09
CA ARG A 124 4.37 -26.21 20.81
C ARG A 124 5.22 -26.75 21.94
N TRP A 125 5.03 -28.04 22.25
CA TRP A 125 5.86 -28.83 23.14
C TRP A 125 6.29 -30.12 22.46
N ILE A 126 7.44 -30.61 22.86
CA ILE A 126 8.02 -31.86 22.41
C ILE A 126 8.09 -32.79 23.62
N GLY A 127 7.46 -33.96 23.50
CA GLY A 127 7.40 -34.99 24.52
C GLY A 127 7.93 -36.32 24.04
N ASP A 128 7.93 -37.29 24.95
CA ASP A 128 8.29 -38.68 24.66
C ASP A 128 9.65 -38.82 23.95
N LYS A 129 10.66 -38.12 24.48
CA LYS A 129 12.03 -38.04 23.92
C LYS A 129 12.09 -37.58 22.46
N GLY A 130 11.16 -36.71 22.03
CA GLY A 130 11.14 -36.19 20.66
C GLY A 130 10.17 -36.91 19.73
N ARG A 131 9.48 -37.96 20.19
CA ARG A 131 8.57 -38.76 19.35
C ARG A 131 7.17 -38.17 19.21
N LYS A 132 6.79 -37.28 20.13
CA LYS A 132 5.47 -36.64 20.14
C LYS A 132 5.58 -35.12 20.20
N ILE A 133 4.70 -34.46 19.47
CA ILE A 133 4.54 -33.01 19.44
C ILE A 133 3.17 -32.69 20.02
N TYR A 134 3.07 -31.68 20.87
CA TYR A 134 1.81 -31.21 21.42
C TYR A 134 1.64 -29.73 21.08
N GLU A 135 0.49 -29.34 20.56
CA GLU A 135 0.16 -27.95 20.26
C GLU A 135 -1.08 -27.49 21.02
N TRP A 136 -1.07 -26.23 21.48
CA TRP A 136 -2.21 -25.65 22.18
C TRP A 136 -3.34 -25.30 21.21
N ASP A 137 -4.52 -25.85 21.44
CA ASP A 137 -5.76 -25.37 20.86
C ASP A 137 -6.42 -24.35 21.79
N SER A 138 -6.25 -23.07 21.48
CA SER A 138 -6.80 -21.98 22.27
C SER A 138 -8.31 -21.81 22.12
N GLN A 139 -8.95 -22.44 21.13
CA GLN A 139 -10.41 -22.39 20.98
C GLN A 139 -11.09 -23.34 21.96
N HIS A 140 -10.50 -24.53 22.18
CA HIS A 140 -11.10 -25.57 23.01
C HIS A 140 -10.42 -25.75 24.38
N GLY A 141 -9.23 -25.17 24.57
CA GLY A 141 -8.49 -25.30 25.82
C GLY A 141 -7.84 -26.67 26.01
N GLU A 142 -7.46 -27.34 24.92
CA GLU A 142 -6.90 -28.70 24.90
C GLU A 142 -5.54 -28.76 24.19
N LEU A 143 -4.74 -29.80 24.46
CA LEU A 143 -3.50 -30.08 23.75
C LEU A 143 -3.77 -31.06 22.60
N GLU A 144 -3.58 -30.64 21.36
CA GLU A 144 -3.60 -31.56 20.21
C GLU A 144 -2.22 -32.24 20.10
N GLY A 145 -2.21 -33.57 20.16
CA GLY A 145 -1.01 -34.39 20.02
C GLY A 145 -0.78 -34.83 18.58
N TYR A 146 0.48 -34.88 18.18
CA TYR A 146 0.92 -35.27 16.85
C TYR A 146 2.17 -36.17 16.93
N ARG A 147 2.29 -37.10 15.99
CA ARG A 147 3.48 -37.94 15.88
C ARG A 147 4.59 -37.16 15.20
N ALA A 148 5.80 -37.17 15.77
CA ALA A 148 6.90 -36.34 15.27
C ALA A 148 7.47 -36.82 13.91
N SER A 149 7.28 -38.09 13.55
CA SER A 149 7.83 -38.67 12.32
C SER A 149 7.09 -38.22 11.06
N ASP A 150 5.77 -38.12 11.11
CA ASP A 150 4.89 -37.88 9.96
C ASP A 150 3.89 -36.74 10.20
N GLY A 151 3.78 -36.23 11.42
CA GLY A 151 2.86 -35.19 11.81
C GLY A 151 1.42 -35.66 11.96
N GLU A 152 1.14 -36.97 12.00
CA GLU A 152 -0.21 -37.52 12.15
C GLU A 152 -0.85 -37.12 13.49
N HIS A 153 -2.13 -36.75 13.47
CA HIS A 153 -2.88 -36.40 14.68
C HIS A 153 -3.14 -37.64 15.56
N LEU A 154 -2.71 -37.57 16.81
CA LEU A 154 -2.84 -38.64 17.81
C LEU A 154 -4.08 -38.47 18.70
N GLY A 155 -4.70 -37.29 18.69
CA GLY A 155 -5.86 -36.95 19.51
C GLY A 155 -5.67 -35.69 20.34
N ALA A 156 -6.70 -35.33 21.10
CA ALA A 156 -6.68 -34.22 22.04
C ALA A 156 -6.49 -34.71 23.47
N PHE A 157 -5.71 -33.98 24.27
CA PHE A 157 -5.34 -34.32 25.64
C PHE A 157 -5.65 -33.17 26.59
N ASP A 158 -6.11 -33.49 27.80
CA ASP A 158 -6.29 -32.53 28.88
C ASP A 158 -4.93 -32.12 29.44
N PRO A 159 -4.57 -30.81 29.46
CA PRO A 159 -3.28 -30.37 29.98
C PRO A 159 -3.09 -30.68 31.48
N LYS A 160 -4.15 -30.71 32.29
CA LYS A 160 -4.04 -30.92 33.74
C LYS A 160 -3.83 -32.37 34.12
N THR A 161 -4.36 -33.30 33.33
CA THR A 161 -4.37 -34.73 33.66
C THR A 161 -3.58 -35.60 32.67
N GLY A 162 -3.32 -35.09 31.47
CA GLY A 162 -2.71 -35.85 30.36
C GLY A 162 -3.64 -36.90 29.76
N LYS A 163 -4.90 -36.99 30.23
CA LYS A 163 -5.87 -37.96 29.70
C LYS A 163 -6.29 -37.55 28.30
N GLN A 164 -6.43 -38.55 27.44
CA GLN A 164 -6.95 -38.35 26.11
C GLN A 164 -8.45 -38.02 26.17
N ILE A 165 -8.82 -36.85 25.65
CA ILE A 165 -10.20 -36.36 25.54
C ILE A 165 -10.83 -36.89 24.24
N LYS A 166 -10.06 -36.87 23.15
CA LYS A 166 -10.51 -37.29 21.82
C LYS A 166 -9.47 -38.20 21.16
N GLY A 167 -9.96 -39.18 20.40
CA GLY A 167 -9.13 -40.01 19.53
C GLY A 167 -8.47 -39.24 18.39
N PRO A 168 -7.61 -39.90 17.60
CA PRO A 168 -7.16 -39.40 16.30
C PRO A 168 -8.31 -38.89 15.44
N ASP A 169 -8.07 -37.85 14.64
CA ASP A 169 -9.15 -37.28 13.82
C ASP A 169 -9.37 -38.17 12.59
N PRO A 170 -10.57 -38.75 12.38
CA PRO A 170 -10.84 -39.59 11.21
C PRO A 170 -10.73 -38.85 9.88
N LYS A 171 -10.73 -37.51 9.88
CA LYS A 171 -10.61 -36.67 8.67
C LYS A 171 -9.15 -36.39 8.26
N GLY A 172 -8.17 -37.02 8.92
CA GLY A 172 -6.77 -36.98 8.49
C GLY A 172 -6.02 -35.68 8.86
N ARG A 173 -6.36 -35.04 9.99
CA ARG A 173 -5.59 -33.90 10.51
C ARG A 173 -4.12 -34.28 10.66
N ASN A 174 -3.23 -33.41 10.20
CA ASN A 174 -1.79 -33.56 10.35
C ASN A 174 -1.07 -32.22 10.33
N ILE A 175 0.15 -32.20 10.87
CA ILE A 175 1.06 -31.05 10.87
C ILE A 175 2.35 -31.34 10.09
N LYS A 176 2.34 -32.28 9.14
CA LYS A 176 3.55 -32.72 8.40
C LYS A 176 4.34 -31.54 7.80
N LYS A 177 3.61 -30.56 7.25
CA LYS A 177 4.16 -29.33 6.68
C LYS A 177 4.91 -28.45 7.70
N TYR A 178 4.62 -28.64 8.99
CA TYR A 178 5.08 -27.80 10.08
C TYR A 178 5.91 -28.57 11.11
N LEU A 179 6.43 -29.77 10.79
CA LEU A 179 7.36 -30.48 11.68
C LEU A 179 8.63 -29.66 11.94
#